data_AF-A0A259RKY6-F1
#
_entry.id   AF-A0A259RKY6-F1
#
_cell.length_a   1.000
_cell.length_b   1.000
_cell.length_c   1.000
_cell.angle_alpha   90.00
_cell.angle_beta   90.00
_cell.angle_gamma   90.00
#
_symmetry.space_group_name_H-M   'P 1'
#
loop_
_entity.id
_entity.type
_entity.pdbx_description
1 polymer ?
#
loop_
_entity_poly.entity_id
_entity_poly.type
_entity_poly.pdbx_seq_one_letter_code
_entity_poly.pdbx_strand_id
1 'polypeptide(L)'
;MSERTFITGKDAALEDTIARVQGQLTALGFNIEETRWLNPVPHCWSVHIRDKNCPILFTNGKGASKKAALASALGEFVERLASQYFFGDFHWHREHTTHDGHKQGVHDPRERWFTIDHPGVRPEGLLDDALWRHYLADDYRITTKDWVDFNSAVTDAVCALPYTRIRDGQTLYFPANVVGNLYVSNGLTAGNTIFEARTQGLSEVFERFVKNRVIAEGIALPQIPDDIVARYPTIATAIAALRGHGFGLRLVDASLGGKYPVICVTLIDPQSGGVFASFGAHPNFEVAFERTVTELLQGRALDDLHAFHPPTTDQELVSDPQNLELHFIDSSGWLSWDFFRDTPDYPFVHWDFTAENNEAGFKRLCDIVHAEGYDVYVADYPHIGLYACRILVPGMSE
;
A
#
# COMPACT_ATOMS: atom_id res chain seq x y z
N MET A 1 -34.84 11.21 -1.54
CA MET A 1 -33.43 11.55 -1.79
C MET A 1 -32.61 10.45 -1.17
N SER A 2 -31.74 9.79 -1.92
CA SER A 2 -30.80 8.82 -1.33
C SER A 2 -29.83 9.55 -0.41
N GLU A 3 -29.47 8.92 0.71
CA GLU A 3 -28.45 9.40 1.64
C GLU A 3 -27.10 9.60 0.92
N ARG A 4 -26.36 10.67 1.25
CA ARG A 4 -25.03 10.96 0.72
C ARG A 4 -24.08 11.27 1.86
N THR A 5 -23.08 10.41 2.04
CA THR A 5 -22.09 10.47 3.11
C THR A 5 -20.73 10.86 2.54
N PHE A 6 -20.19 12.01 2.97
CA PHE A 6 -18.84 12.47 2.62
C PHE A 6 -17.89 12.23 3.79
N ILE A 7 -16.72 11.67 3.52
CA ILE A 7 -15.65 11.48 4.49
C ILE A 7 -14.40 12.24 4.06
N THR A 8 -13.59 12.67 5.02
CA THR A 8 -12.37 13.46 4.77
C THR A 8 -11.41 12.71 3.83
N GLY A 9 -10.87 13.43 2.84
CA GLY A 9 -9.92 12.88 1.87
C GLY A 9 -10.56 12.16 0.67
N LYS A 10 -11.89 12.09 0.58
CA LYS A 10 -12.60 11.51 -0.57
C LYS A 10 -13.34 12.59 -1.38
N ASP A 11 -13.24 12.49 -2.70
CA ASP A 11 -13.81 13.45 -3.64
C ASP A 11 -15.24 13.11 -4.06
N ALA A 12 -15.80 12.00 -3.57
CA ALA A 12 -17.18 11.59 -3.81
C ALA A 12 -17.82 11.00 -2.55
N ALA A 13 -19.17 11.01 -2.51
CA ALA A 13 -19.91 10.34 -1.46
C ALA A 13 -19.69 8.81 -1.52
N LEU A 14 -19.77 8.15 -0.37
CA LEU A 14 -19.59 6.70 -0.27
C LEU A 14 -20.61 5.94 -1.14
N GLU A 15 -21.86 6.36 -1.12
CA GLU A 15 -22.95 5.74 -1.88
C GLU A 15 -22.75 5.87 -3.38
N ASP A 16 -22.30 7.04 -3.84
CA ASP A 16 -22.02 7.29 -5.25
C ASP A 16 -20.79 6.46 -5.71
N THR A 17 -19.76 6.34 -4.85
CA THR A 17 -18.59 5.49 -5.10
C THR A 17 -18.97 4.02 -5.24
N ILE A 18 -19.71 3.48 -4.26
CA ILE A 18 -20.15 2.08 -4.24
C ILE A 18 -20.98 1.76 -5.49
N ALA A 19 -22.00 2.58 -5.78
CA ALA A 19 -22.88 2.35 -6.93
C ALA A 19 -22.11 2.41 -8.27
N ARG A 20 -21.20 3.37 -8.42
CA ARG A 20 -20.38 3.53 -9.63
C ARG A 20 -19.44 2.35 -9.84
N VAL A 21 -18.72 1.92 -8.80
CA VAL A 21 -17.78 0.81 -8.91
C VAL A 21 -18.50 -0.51 -9.13
N GLN A 22 -19.57 -0.81 -8.38
CA GLN A 22 -20.36 -2.03 -8.58
C GLN A 22 -20.98 -2.09 -9.99
N GLY A 23 -21.52 -0.96 -10.47
CA GLY A 23 -22.08 -0.86 -11.81
C GLY A 23 -21.03 -1.15 -12.89
N GLN A 24 -19.83 -0.59 -12.75
CA GLN A 24 -18.76 -0.82 -13.71
C GLN A 24 -18.21 -2.25 -13.65
N LEU A 25 -17.99 -2.82 -12.46
CA LEU A 25 -17.56 -4.22 -12.33
C LEU A 25 -18.59 -5.18 -12.94
N THR A 26 -19.88 -4.91 -12.75
CA THR A 26 -20.97 -5.67 -13.40
C THR A 26 -20.92 -5.54 -14.92
N ALA A 27 -20.69 -4.33 -15.44
CA ALA A 27 -20.58 -4.09 -16.88
C ALA A 27 -19.36 -4.81 -17.52
N LEU A 28 -18.29 -5.00 -16.73
CA LEU A 28 -17.12 -5.79 -17.11
C LEU A 28 -17.32 -7.32 -16.95
N GLY A 29 -18.45 -7.76 -16.39
CA GLY A 29 -18.79 -9.18 -16.23
C GLY A 29 -18.39 -9.80 -14.89
N PHE A 30 -17.89 -9.02 -13.93
CA PHE A 30 -17.59 -9.50 -12.57
C PHE A 30 -18.85 -9.58 -11.72
N ASN A 31 -19.00 -10.67 -10.96
CA ASN A 31 -20.14 -10.90 -10.07
C ASN A 31 -19.67 -10.91 -8.62
N ILE A 32 -19.48 -9.71 -8.07
CA ILE A 32 -18.89 -9.52 -6.75
C ILE A 32 -19.89 -9.86 -5.64
N GLU A 33 -19.47 -10.65 -4.66
CA GLU A 33 -20.20 -10.89 -3.41
C GLU A 33 -19.44 -10.44 -2.17
N GLU A 34 -20.19 -9.97 -1.18
CA GLU A 34 -19.72 -9.72 0.18
C GLU A 34 -19.85 -11.02 0.99
N THR A 35 -18.75 -11.53 1.54
CA THR A 35 -18.74 -12.88 2.15
C THR A 35 -18.60 -12.85 3.67
N ARG A 36 -17.77 -11.95 4.20
CA ARG A 36 -17.49 -11.86 5.64
C ARG A 36 -17.46 -10.40 6.05
N TRP A 37 -18.29 -10.05 7.01
CA TRP A 37 -18.34 -8.72 7.63
C TRP A 37 -17.88 -8.83 9.09
N LEU A 38 -17.04 -7.90 9.52
CA LEU A 38 -16.62 -7.77 10.92
C LEU A 38 -16.81 -6.33 11.40
N ASN A 39 -17.16 -6.21 12.69
CA ASN A 39 -17.19 -4.97 13.44
C ASN A 39 -16.78 -5.25 14.90
N PRO A 40 -15.51 -5.62 15.14
CA PRO A 40 -15.05 -6.11 16.45
C PRO A 40 -15.14 -5.04 17.56
N VAL A 41 -15.00 -3.77 17.21
CA VAL A 41 -15.20 -2.63 18.11
C VAL A 41 -15.95 -1.50 17.38
N PRO A 42 -16.57 -0.54 18.10
CA PRO A 42 -17.24 0.58 17.44
C PRO A 42 -16.32 1.29 16.45
N HIS A 43 -16.88 1.66 15.30
CA HIS A 43 -16.17 2.39 14.24
C HIS A 43 -14.97 1.66 13.63
N CYS A 44 -14.94 0.32 13.69
CA CYS A 44 -13.92 -0.48 13.02
C CYS A 44 -14.60 -1.58 12.22
N TRP A 45 -14.91 -1.29 10.96
CA TRP A 45 -15.55 -2.23 10.05
C TRP A 45 -14.52 -2.82 9.10
N SER A 46 -14.67 -4.11 8.78
CA SER A 46 -14.02 -4.73 7.63
C SER A 46 -14.97 -5.65 6.86
N VAL A 47 -14.68 -5.83 5.58
CA VAL A 47 -15.40 -6.75 4.70
C VAL A 47 -14.45 -7.48 3.77
N HIS A 48 -14.71 -8.77 3.56
CA HIS A 48 -14.11 -9.56 2.50
C HIS A 48 -15.07 -9.67 1.32
N ILE A 49 -14.63 -9.30 0.12
CA ILE A 49 -15.38 -9.44 -1.13
C ILE A 49 -14.64 -10.33 -2.12
N ARG A 50 -15.36 -11.01 -2.99
CA ARG A 50 -14.76 -11.82 -4.07
C ARG A 50 -15.66 -11.91 -5.29
N ASP A 51 -15.10 -12.28 -6.43
CA ASP A 51 -15.91 -12.69 -7.58
C ASP A 51 -16.48 -14.10 -7.38
N LYS A 52 -17.80 -14.26 -7.59
CA LYS A 52 -18.47 -15.57 -7.54
C LYS A 52 -17.95 -16.54 -8.59
N ASN A 53 -17.57 -16.02 -9.76
CA ASN A 53 -17.15 -16.85 -10.89
C ASN A 53 -15.69 -17.28 -10.77
N CYS A 54 -14.88 -16.49 -10.06
CA CYS A 54 -13.46 -16.77 -9.83
C CYS A 54 -13.06 -16.38 -8.39
N PRO A 55 -13.33 -17.24 -7.38
CA PRO A 55 -13.16 -16.89 -5.97
C PRO A 55 -11.74 -16.52 -5.52
N ILE A 56 -10.72 -16.77 -6.34
CA ILE A 56 -9.34 -16.32 -6.10
C ILE A 56 -9.18 -14.81 -6.31
N LEU A 57 -10.09 -14.18 -7.05
CA LEU A 57 -10.17 -12.73 -7.19
C LEU A 57 -10.94 -12.18 -5.99
N PHE A 58 -10.22 -11.77 -4.95
CA PHE A 58 -10.80 -11.24 -3.72
C PHE A 58 -10.00 -10.06 -3.19
N THR A 59 -10.67 -9.22 -2.42
CA THR A 59 -10.05 -8.09 -1.72
C THR A 59 -10.70 -7.88 -0.37
N ASN A 60 -10.03 -7.11 0.48
CA ASN A 60 -10.55 -6.73 1.78
C ASN A 60 -10.76 -5.22 1.83
N GLY A 61 -11.72 -4.78 2.61
CA GLY A 61 -11.96 -3.37 2.87
C GLY A 61 -11.99 -3.09 4.36
N LYS A 62 -11.64 -1.86 4.72
CA LYS A 62 -11.63 -1.35 6.09
C LYS A 62 -12.19 0.06 6.14
N GLY A 63 -12.75 0.46 7.29
CA GLY A 63 -13.14 1.85 7.52
C GLY A 63 -14.02 2.06 8.76
N ALA A 64 -14.29 3.33 9.10
CA ALA A 64 -15.06 3.67 10.29
C ALA A 64 -16.57 3.40 10.21
N SER A 65 -17.07 2.98 9.04
CA SER A 65 -18.46 2.59 8.85
C SER A 65 -18.56 1.43 7.85
N LYS A 66 -19.71 0.74 7.87
CA LYS A 66 -20.00 -0.33 6.93
C LYS A 66 -19.85 0.13 5.46
N LYS A 67 -20.36 1.30 5.10
CA LYS A 67 -20.23 1.86 3.74
C LYS A 67 -18.78 2.18 3.39
N ALA A 68 -18.01 2.74 4.32
CA ALA A 68 -16.60 3.04 4.10
C ALA A 68 -15.78 1.77 3.85
N ALA A 69 -16.01 0.71 4.62
CA ALA A 69 -15.38 -0.59 4.41
C ALA A 69 -15.75 -1.22 3.07
N LEU A 70 -17.02 -1.14 2.62
CA LEU A 70 -17.41 -1.63 1.30
C LEU A 70 -16.77 -0.82 0.16
N ALA A 71 -16.78 0.51 0.26
CA ALA A 71 -16.12 1.38 -0.72
C ALA A 71 -14.60 1.09 -0.80
N SER A 72 -13.96 0.83 0.35
CA SER A 72 -12.56 0.40 0.43
C SER A 72 -12.33 -0.93 -0.28
N ALA A 73 -13.13 -1.96 -0.01
CA ALA A 73 -12.95 -3.28 -0.63
C ALA A 73 -13.13 -3.23 -2.15
N LEU A 74 -14.13 -2.49 -2.60
CA LEU A 74 -14.40 -2.28 -4.02
C LEU A 74 -13.29 -1.47 -4.70
N GLY A 75 -12.76 -0.43 -4.03
CA GLY A 75 -11.59 0.31 -4.50
C GLY A 75 -10.36 -0.58 -4.63
N GLU A 76 -10.10 -1.43 -3.63
CA GLU A 76 -9.02 -2.41 -3.66
C GLU A 76 -9.21 -3.40 -4.83
N PHE A 77 -10.44 -3.84 -5.11
CA PHE A 77 -10.70 -4.73 -6.25
C PHE A 77 -10.34 -4.06 -7.59
N VAL A 78 -10.64 -2.76 -7.71
CA VAL A 78 -10.35 -1.95 -8.90
C VAL A 78 -8.86 -1.76 -9.11
N GLU A 79 -8.08 -1.44 -8.06
CA GLU A 79 -6.62 -1.32 -8.20
C GLU A 79 -5.97 -2.64 -8.61
N ARG A 80 -6.38 -3.77 -8.02
CA ARG A 80 -5.79 -5.09 -8.31
C ARG A 80 -6.17 -5.58 -9.69
N LEU A 81 -7.40 -5.30 -10.14
CA LEU A 81 -7.84 -5.62 -11.48
C LEU A 81 -7.13 -4.76 -12.54
N ALA A 82 -7.11 -3.43 -12.36
CA ALA A 82 -6.54 -2.51 -13.34
C ALA A 82 -5.02 -2.66 -13.52
N SER A 83 -4.32 -3.08 -12.46
CA SER A 83 -2.88 -3.34 -12.50
C SER A 83 -2.51 -4.78 -12.88
N GLN A 84 -3.50 -5.62 -13.17
CA GLN A 84 -3.36 -7.06 -13.35
C GLN A 84 -2.73 -7.81 -12.15
N TYR A 85 -2.70 -7.21 -10.96
CA TYR A 85 -2.05 -7.77 -9.78
C TYR A 85 -2.59 -9.16 -9.39
N PHE A 86 -3.90 -9.41 -9.57
CA PHE A 86 -4.48 -10.74 -9.33
C PHE A 86 -3.81 -11.87 -10.12
N PHE A 87 -3.17 -11.53 -11.24
CA PHE A 87 -2.58 -12.48 -12.18
C PHE A 87 -1.05 -12.52 -12.10
N GLY A 88 -0.43 -11.71 -11.23
CA GLY A 88 1.03 -11.55 -11.14
C GLY A 88 1.78 -12.87 -10.91
N ASP A 89 1.20 -13.77 -10.12
CA ASP A 89 1.80 -15.06 -9.76
C ASP A 89 1.48 -16.19 -10.76
N PHE A 90 0.84 -15.89 -11.89
CA PHE A 90 0.39 -16.89 -12.85
C PHE A 90 1.03 -16.72 -14.23
N HIS A 91 1.43 -17.85 -14.80
CA HIS A 91 1.90 -17.93 -16.17
C HIS A 91 0.70 -17.92 -17.15
N TRP A 92 0.78 -17.12 -18.20
CA TRP A 92 -0.25 -17.07 -19.24
C TRP A 92 -0.07 -18.25 -20.19
N HIS A 93 -1.13 -18.99 -20.50
CA HIS A 93 -1.01 -20.17 -21.37
C HIS A 93 -0.40 -19.80 -22.74
N ARG A 94 0.64 -20.53 -23.16
CA ARG A 94 1.49 -20.26 -24.34
C ARG A 94 0.75 -20.20 -25.69
N GLU A 95 -0.50 -20.67 -25.74
CA GLU A 95 -1.31 -20.63 -26.97
C GLU A 95 -1.64 -19.19 -27.42
N HIS A 96 -1.44 -18.19 -26.57
CA HIS A 96 -1.60 -16.77 -26.88
C HIS A 96 -0.29 -16.04 -27.24
N THR A 97 0.87 -16.70 -27.16
CA THR A 97 2.22 -16.11 -27.37
C THR A 97 2.85 -16.70 -28.63
N THR A 98 2.76 -16.04 -29.78
CA THR A 98 3.56 -16.39 -30.97
C THR A 98 4.61 -15.31 -31.23
N HIS A 99 5.77 -15.73 -31.71
CA HIS A 99 6.96 -14.91 -32.02
C HIS A 99 6.69 -13.77 -33.03
N ASP A 100 5.56 -13.81 -33.73
CA ASP A 100 5.14 -12.81 -34.73
C ASP A 100 4.16 -11.75 -34.16
N GLY A 101 4.06 -11.64 -32.83
CA GLY A 101 3.46 -10.51 -32.14
C GLY A 101 2.18 -10.82 -31.37
N HIS A 102 2.12 -10.33 -30.13
CA HIS A 102 0.88 -10.12 -29.41
C HIS A 102 0.03 -9.11 -30.19
N LYS A 103 -1.16 -9.51 -30.67
CA LYS A 103 -2.09 -8.52 -31.26
C LYS A 103 -2.57 -7.48 -30.22
N GLN A 104 -2.43 -7.77 -28.92
CA GLN A 104 -2.73 -6.92 -27.76
C GLN A 104 -1.80 -7.36 -26.62
N GLY A 105 -1.08 -6.45 -25.95
CA GLY A 105 0.00 -6.75 -24.97
C GLY A 105 -0.39 -7.66 -23.79
N VAL A 106 0.61 -8.11 -23.01
CA VAL A 106 0.47 -9.03 -21.87
C VAL A 106 -0.05 -8.31 -20.62
N HIS A 107 0.68 -7.28 -20.16
CA HIS A 107 0.47 -6.59 -18.89
C HIS A 107 -0.29 -5.28 -19.05
N ASP A 108 0.12 -4.46 -20.01
CA ASP A 108 -0.47 -3.16 -20.31
C ASP A 108 -0.53 -2.94 -21.83
N PRO A 109 -1.61 -2.38 -22.39
CA PRO A 109 -1.67 -2.07 -23.83
C PRO A 109 -0.55 -1.16 -24.36
N ARG A 110 0.14 -0.43 -23.47
CA ARG A 110 1.25 0.49 -23.76
C ARG A 110 2.62 -0.08 -23.39
N GLU A 111 2.68 -1.35 -22.97
CA GLU A 111 3.94 -2.03 -22.68
C GLU A 111 4.87 -2.02 -23.91
N ARG A 112 6.17 -2.16 -23.66
CA ARG A 112 7.17 -2.32 -24.71
C ARG A 112 8.05 -3.51 -24.42
N TRP A 113 8.45 -4.18 -25.50
CA TRP A 113 9.35 -5.32 -25.48
C TRP A 113 10.75 -4.87 -25.92
N PHE A 114 11.76 -5.24 -25.13
CA PHE A 114 13.16 -4.89 -25.35
C PHE A 114 13.97 -6.17 -25.53
N THR A 115 14.44 -6.42 -26.76
CA THR A 115 15.26 -7.60 -27.07
C THR A 115 16.56 -7.62 -26.27
N ILE A 116 16.94 -8.81 -25.80
CA ILE A 116 18.17 -9.04 -25.06
C ILE A 116 19.24 -9.50 -26.05
N ASP A 117 20.00 -8.57 -26.60
CA ASP A 117 21.13 -8.89 -27.50
C ASP A 117 22.27 -9.58 -26.73
N HIS A 118 22.61 -9.03 -25.56
CA HIS A 118 23.66 -9.54 -24.67
C HIS A 118 23.21 -9.47 -23.20
N PRO A 119 23.37 -10.56 -22.41
CA PRO A 119 23.08 -10.53 -20.99
C PRO A 119 23.87 -9.44 -20.26
N GLY A 120 23.18 -8.64 -19.44
CA GLY A 120 23.78 -7.59 -18.61
C GLY A 120 24.04 -6.27 -19.33
N VAL A 121 23.80 -6.20 -20.64
CA VAL A 121 23.81 -4.94 -21.40
C VAL A 121 22.39 -4.37 -21.43
N ARG A 122 22.20 -3.15 -20.94
CA ARG A 122 20.91 -2.46 -20.96
C ARG A 122 20.44 -2.20 -22.39
N PRO A 123 19.24 -2.67 -22.80
CA PRO A 123 18.63 -2.25 -24.06
C PRO A 123 18.36 -0.74 -24.09
N GLU A 124 18.54 -0.10 -25.24
CA GLU A 124 18.28 1.33 -25.39
C GLU A 124 16.80 1.67 -25.10
N GLY A 125 16.58 2.67 -24.24
CA GLY A 125 15.24 3.13 -23.84
C GLY A 125 14.60 2.37 -22.67
N LEU A 126 15.23 1.30 -22.16
CA LEU A 126 14.84 0.66 -20.91
C LEU A 126 15.47 1.41 -19.74
N LEU A 127 14.66 1.90 -18.79
CA LEU A 127 15.10 2.72 -17.65
C LEU A 127 15.95 3.94 -18.06
N ASP A 128 16.48 4.69 -17.09
CA ASP A 128 17.56 5.66 -17.28
C ASP A 128 18.83 5.23 -16.52
N ASP A 129 19.90 6.02 -16.60
CA ASP A 129 21.20 5.70 -15.99
C ASP A 129 21.15 5.66 -14.46
N ALA A 130 20.24 6.41 -13.83
CA ALA A 130 20.09 6.40 -12.38
C ALA A 130 19.38 5.12 -11.93
N LEU A 131 18.22 4.80 -12.55
CA LEU A 131 17.44 3.61 -12.24
C LEU A 131 18.20 2.31 -12.59
N TRP A 132 18.91 2.30 -13.71
CA TRP A 132 19.72 1.14 -14.08
C TRP A 132 20.81 0.84 -13.04
N ARG A 133 21.47 1.89 -12.51
CA ARG A 133 22.45 1.73 -11.44
C ARG A 133 21.82 1.32 -10.12
N HIS A 134 20.63 1.85 -9.80
CA HIS A 134 19.88 1.48 -8.61
C HIS A 134 19.59 -0.02 -8.55
N TYR A 135 18.99 -0.58 -9.61
CA TYR A 135 18.63 -2.01 -9.63
C TYR A 135 19.80 -2.97 -9.88
N LEU A 136 20.97 -2.45 -10.31
CA LEU A 136 22.20 -3.23 -10.41
C LEU A 136 23.21 -2.92 -9.30
N ALA A 137 22.80 -2.17 -8.26
CA ALA A 137 23.72 -1.76 -7.21
C ALA A 137 24.26 -2.94 -6.38
N ASP A 138 23.57 -4.09 -6.41
CA ASP A 138 24.02 -5.28 -5.71
C ASP A 138 25.15 -6.01 -6.45
N ASP A 139 26.12 -6.52 -5.69
CA ASP A 139 27.25 -7.36 -6.16
C ASP A 139 26.82 -8.71 -6.78
N TYR A 140 25.52 -8.97 -6.86
CA TYR A 140 24.98 -10.16 -7.50
C TYR A 140 25.15 -10.09 -9.02
N ARG A 141 25.41 -11.25 -9.65
CA ARG A 141 25.58 -11.41 -11.10
C ARG A 141 24.23 -11.32 -11.85
N ILE A 142 23.34 -10.42 -11.46
CA ILE A 142 22.05 -10.20 -12.10
C ILE A 142 22.30 -9.62 -13.49
N THR A 143 21.59 -10.16 -14.47
CA THR A 143 21.65 -9.74 -15.87
C THR A 143 20.26 -9.40 -16.38
N THR A 144 20.17 -8.76 -17.53
CA THR A 144 18.91 -8.52 -18.25
C THR A 144 18.08 -9.79 -18.49
N LYS A 145 18.69 -10.98 -18.52
CA LYS A 145 17.96 -12.25 -18.63
C LYS A 145 17.16 -12.59 -17.38
N ASP A 146 17.59 -12.11 -16.21
CA ASP A 146 16.89 -12.32 -14.96
C ASP A 146 15.68 -11.38 -14.82
N TRP A 147 15.55 -10.39 -15.71
CA TRP A 147 14.46 -9.40 -15.72
C TRP A 147 13.34 -9.75 -16.71
N VAL A 148 13.36 -10.93 -17.33
CA VAL A 148 12.25 -11.42 -18.15
C VAL A 148 11.03 -11.65 -17.24
N ASP A 149 9.85 -11.27 -17.71
CA ASP A 149 8.65 -11.42 -16.89
C ASP A 149 8.22 -12.89 -16.79
N PHE A 150 7.70 -13.27 -15.62
CA PHE A 150 7.25 -14.63 -15.37
C PHE A 150 6.01 -14.99 -16.21
N ASN A 151 5.15 -14.01 -16.45
CA ASN A 151 3.80 -14.21 -16.97
C ASN A 151 3.80 -14.61 -18.45
N SER A 152 4.69 -14.04 -19.27
CA SER A 152 4.67 -14.18 -20.74
C SER A 152 5.34 -15.44 -21.30
N ALA A 153 6.21 -16.11 -20.53
CA ALA A 153 7.12 -17.16 -21.02
C ALA A 153 8.19 -16.71 -22.03
N VAL A 154 8.30 -15.41 -22.33
CA VAL A 154 9.30 -14.88 -23.26
C VAL A 154 10.67 -14.86 -22.57
N THR A 155 11.72 -15.29 -23.27
CA THR A 155 13.05 -15.51 -22.66
C THR A 155 14.17 -14.70 -23.30
N ASP A 156 13.89 -14.08 -24.43
CA ASP A 156 14.82 -13.31 -25.26
C ASP A 156 14.49 -11.81 -25.30
N ALA A 157 13.48 -11.37 -24.56
CA ALA A 157 13.12 -9.96 -24.43
C ALA A 157 12.55 -9.64 -23.04
N VAL A 158 12.79 -8.40 -22.59
CA VAL A 158 12.21 -7.83 -21.36
C VAL A 158 10.93 -7.09 -21.71
N CYS A 159 9.80 -7.49 -21.12
CA CYS A 159 8.59 -6.66 -21.11
C CYS A 159 8.73 -5.54 -20.08
N ALA A 160 8.46 -4.31 -20.49
CA ALA A 160 8.54 -3.15 -19.60
C ALA A 160 7.35 -2.21 -19.72
N LEU A 161 6.96 -1.67 -18.58
CA LEU A 161 5.76 -0.88 -18.34
C LEU A 161 6.10 0.61 -18.34
N PRO A 162 5.30 1.47 -18.99
CA PRO A 162 5.54 2.91 -18.99
C PRO A 162 5.14 3.55 -17.66
N TYR A 163 6.09 4.26 -17.04
CA TYR A 163 5.86 5.13 -15.89
C TYR A 163 6.26 6.56 -16.24
N THR A 164 5.48 7.53 -15.76
CA THR A 164 5.80 8.95 -15.90
C THR A 164 6.52 9.43 -14.65
N ARG A 165 7.74 9.94 -14.81
CA ARG A 165 8.45 10.63 -13.74
C ARG A 165 7.82 12.00 -13.49
N ILE A 166 7.44 12.27 -12.24
CA ILE A 166 6.60 13.43 -11.90
C ILE A 166 7.34 14.76 -12.04
N ARG A 167 8.64 14.83 -11.71
CA ARG A 167 9.39 16.10 -11.73
C ARG A 167 9.52 16.74 -13.11
N ASP A 168 9.51 15.96 -14.18
CA ASP A 168 9.79 16.43 -15.55
C ASP A 168 8.84 15.87 -16.61
N GLY A 169 7.92 14.97 -16.24
CA GLY A 169 6.96 14.35 -17.15
C GLY A 169 7.57 13.31 -18.08
N GLN A 170 8.83 12.91 -17.88
CA GLN A 170 9.48 11.93 -18.76
C GLN A 170 8.87 10.54 -18.57
N THR A 171 8.49 9.89 -19.67
CA THR A 171 8.12 8.46 -19.64
C THR A 171 9.36 7.58 -19.67
N LEU A 172 9.42 6.64 -18.72
CA LEU A 172 10.47 5.64 -18.58
C LEU A 172 9.84 4.25 -18.54
N TYR A 173 10.57 3.25 -19.01
CA TYR A 173 10.08 1.87 -19.10
C TYR A 173 10.72 1.01 -18.02
N PHE A 174 9.90 0.54 -17.08
CA PHE A 174 10.32 -0.32 -15.96
C PHE A 174 10.03 -1.79 -16.29
N PRO A 175 11.00 -2.72 -16.17
CA PRO A 175 10.75 -4.14 -16.39
C PRO A 175 9.58 -4.65 -15.54
N ALA A 176 8.62 -5.35 -16.15
CA ALA A 176 7.48 -5.92 -15.43
C ALA A 176 7.93 -6.89 -14.33
N ASN A 177 9.02 -7.64 -14.56
CA ASN A 177 9.65 -8.50 -13.57
C ASN A 177 10.12 -7.72 -12.32
N VAL A 178 10.86 -6.62 -12.52
CA VAL A 178 11.36 -5.78 -11.42
C VAL A 178 10.18 -5.18 -10.64
N VAL A 179 9.16 -4.70 -11.36
CA VAL A 179 7.92 -4.18 -10.77
C VAL A 179 7.18 -5.24 -9.96
N GLY A 180 7.07 -6.47 -10.46
CA GLY A 180 6.38 -7.57 -9.79
C GLY A 180 7.11 -8.05 -8.53
N ASN A 181 8.43 -8.23 -8.61
CA ASN A 181 9.21 -8.81 -7.52
C ASN A 181 9.54 -7.81 -6.41
N LEU A 182 9.93 -6.58 -6.76
CA LEU A 182 10.40 -5.63 -5.75
C LEU A 182 9.28 -4.81 -5.13
N TYR A 183 8.22 -4.51 -5.87
CA TYR A 183 7.21 -3.56 -5.41
C TYR A 183 5.85 -4.20 -5.13
N VAL A 184 5.63 -5.44 -5.56
CA VAL A 184 4.42 -6.25 -5.28
C VAL A 184 3.12 -5.43 -5.35
N SER A 185 2.34 -5.31 -4.28
CA SER A 185 1.15 -4.44 -4.26
C SER A 185 1.40 -3.03 -3.72
N ASN A 186 2.62 -2.70 -3.26
CA ASN A 186 2.91 -1.41 -2.67
C ASN A 186 2.74 -0.29 -3.71
N GLY A 187 2.04 0.78 -3.31
CA GLY A 187 1.79 1.94 -4.16
C GLY A 187 0.71 1.73 -5.23
N LEU A 188 0.00 0.59 -5.21
CA LEU A 188 -1.24 0.42 -5.97
C LEU A 188 -2.37 1.21 -5.32
N THR A 189 -3.20 1.84 -6.15
CA THR A 189 -4.31 2.66 -5.65
C THR A 189 -5.40 2.84 -6.70
N ALA A 190 -6.64 2.96 -6.23
CA ALA A 190 -7.79 3.41 -7.01
C ALA A 190 -8.54 4.51 -6.26
N GLY A 191 -9.27 5.34 -7.01
CA GLY A 191 -9.95 6.49 -6.42
C GLY A 191 -11.05 7.07 -7.29
N ASN A 192 -11.80 8.00 -6.71
CA ASN A 192 -12.84 8.72 -7.45
C ASN A 192 -12.26 9.69 -8.49
N THR A 193 -11.10 10.26 -8.19
CA THR A 193 -10.35 11.18 -9.06
C THR A 193 -8.90 10.75 -9.16
N ILE A 194 -8.18 11.31 -10.13
CA ILE A 194 -6.75 11.08 -10.35
C ILE A 194 -5.95 11.36 -9.08
N PHE A 195 -6.17 12.53 -8.47
CA PHE A 195 -5.35 12.97 -7.36
C PHE A 195 -5.81 12.40 -6.01
N GLU A 196 -7.08 11.99 -5.85
CA GLU A 196 -7.51 11.21 -4.68
C GLU A 196 -6.68 9.91 -4.60
N ALA A 197 -6.63 9.18 -5.71
CA ALA A 197 -5.87 7.94 -5.82
C ALA A 197 -4.38 8.20 -5.64
N ARG A 198 -3.78 9.13 -6.40
CA ARG A 198 -2.33 9.40 -6.30
C ARG A 198 -1.89 9.86 -4.90
N THR A 199 -2.71 10.66 -4.22
CA THR A 199 -2.44 11.06 -2.81
C THR A 199 -2.46 9.86 -1.89
N GLN A 200 -3.42 8.94 -2.05
CA GLN A 200 -3.47 7.72 -1.25
C GLN A 200 -2.31 6.78 -1.57
N GLY A 201 -1.99 6.56 -2.84
CA GLY A 201 -0.87 5.71 -3.25
C GLY A 201 0.47 6.20 -2.70
N LEU A 202 0.73 7.51 -2.73
CA LEU A 202 1.97 8.08 -2.20
C LEU A 202 1.97 8.10 -0.66
N SER A 203 0.80 8.24 -0.02
CA SER A 203 0.68 8.04 1.43
C SER A 203 1.04 6.60 1.81
N GLU A 204 0.58 5.62 1.06
CA GLU A 204 0.94 4.22 1.24
C GLU A 204 2.45 3.98 1.11
N VAL A 205 3.12 4.59 0.12
CA VAL A 205 4.60 4.54 0.05
C VAL A 205 5.24 5.06 1.34
N PHE A 206 4.80 6.20 1.87
CA PHE A 206 5.31 6.70 3.15
C PHE A 206 5.02 5.75 4.32
N GLU A 207 3.82 5.16 4.36
CA GLU A 207 3.42 4.21 5.40
C GLU A 207 4.40 3.05 5.49
N ARG A 208 4.73 2.41 4.36
CA ARG A 208 5.61 1.24 4.29
C ARG A 208 7.07 1.62 4.48
N PHE A 209 7.53 2.72 3.86
CA PHE A 209 8.88 3.24 4.05
C PHE A 209 9.18 3.53 5.52
N VAL A 210 8.30 4.28 6.19
CA VAL A 210 8.47 4.64 7.61
C VAL A 210 8.30 3.41 8.50
N LYS A 211 7.34 2.52 8.21
CA LYS A 211 7.18 1.25 8.93
C LYS A 211 8.48 0.45 8.94
N ASN A 212 9.06 0.21 7.77
CA ASN A 212 10.30 -0.57 7.63
C ASN A 212 11.44 0.09 8.40
N ARG A 213 11.57 1.42 8.27
CA ARG A 213 12.60 2.18 8.97
C ARG A 213 12.46 2.11 10.50
N VAL A 214 11.25 2.33 11.01
CA VAL A 214 10.96 2.29 12.45
C VAL A 214 11.24 0.91 13.04
N ILE A 215 10.84 -0.15 12.34
CA ILE A 215 11.05 -1.52 12.79
C ILE A 215 12.54 -1.88 12.73
N ALA A 216 13.18 -1.72 11.57
CA ALA A 216 14.56 -2.15 11.33
C ALA A 216 15.58 -1.38 12.19
N GLU A 217 15.34 -0.10 12.47
CA GLU A 217 16.20 0.72 13.33
C GLU A 217 15.81 0.66 14.82
N GLY A 218 14.71 -0.03 15.17
CA GLY A 218 14.24 -0.11 16.56
C GLY A 218 13.86 1.25 17.16
N ILE A 219 13.29 2.15 16.36
CA ILE A 219 13.01 3.54 16.76
C ILE A 219 11.91 3.57 17.83
N ALA A 220 12.20 4.23 18.94
CA ALA A 220 11.23 4.55 19.97
C ALA A 220 10.43 5.81 19.57
N LEU A 221 9.15 5.63 19.24
CA LEU A 221 8.27 6.71 18.79
C LEU A 221 7.59 7.45 19.95
N PRO A 222 7.37 8.77 19.85
CA PRO A 222 6.68 9.55 20.87
C PRO A 222 5.19 9.24 20.93
N GLN A 223 4.64 9.15 22.14
CA GLN A 223 3.20 8.94 22.34
C GLN A 223 2.38 10.15 21.88
N ILE A 224 1.23 9.89 21.26
CA ILE A 224 0.21 10.89 20.98
C ILE A 224 -0.46 11.24 22.32
N PRO A 225 -0.40 12.50 22.78
CA PRO A 225 -0.99 12.90 24.06
C PRO A 225 -2.51 12.64 24.12
N ASP A 226 -3.02 12.30 25.31
CA ASP A 226 -4.44 11.99 25.52
C ASP A 226 -5.37 13.15 25.12
N ASP A 227 -4.93 14.40 25.31
CA ASP A 227 -5.71 15.58 24.89
C ASP A 227 -5.80 15.74 23.37
N ILE A 228 -4.86 15.17 22.62
CA ILE A 228 -4.92 15.06 21.16
C ILE A 228 -5.86 13.93 20.75
N VAL A 229 -5.74 12.75 21.38
CA VAL A 229 -6.64 11.60 21.13
C VAL A 229 -8.11 11.99 21.38
N ALA A 230 -8.38 12.75 22.43
CA ALA A 230 -9.72 13.23 22.79
C ALA A 230 -10.37 14.12 21.71
N ARG A 231 -9.59 14.71 20.78
CA ARG A 231 -10.12 15.50 19.66
C ARG A 231 -10.77 14.65 18.57
N TYR A 232 -10.52 13.33 18.59
CA TYR A 232 -11.00 12.37 17.60
C TYR A 232 -11.94 11.35 18.27
N PRO A 233 -13.19 11.72 18.60
CA PRO A 233 -14.06 10.92 19.46
C PRO A 233 -14.40 9.54 18.90
N THR A 234 -14.53 9.41 17.58
CA THR A 234 -14.74 8.13 16.88
C THR A 234 -13.58 7.16 17.15
N ILE A 235 -12.35 7.65 16.99
CA ILE A 235 -11.10 6.88 17.21
C ILE A 235 -10.93 6.58 18.70
N ALA A 236 -11.14 7.57 19.57
CA ALA A 236 -11.07 7.40 21.02
C ALA A 236 -12.06 6.34 21.53
N THR A 237 -13.25 6.24 20.94
CA THR A 237 -14.24 5.22 21.29
C THR A 237 -13.75 3.82 20.91
N ALA A 238 -13.16 3.64 19.73
CA ALA A 238 -12.58 2.36 19.31
C ALA A 238 -11.41 1.94 20.22
N ILE A 239 -10.52 2.87 20.54
CA ILE A 239 -9.38 2.66 21.45
C ILE A 239 -9.86 2.26 22.85
N ALA A 240 -10.87 2.96 23.39
CA ALA A 240 -11.45 2.64 24.69
C ALA A 240 -12.08 1.25 24.71
N ALA A 241 -12.76 0.86 23.62
CA ALA A 241 -13.33 -0.47 23.48
C ALA A 241 -12.23 -1.56 23.45
N LEU A 242 -11.14 -1.37 22.70
CA LEU A 242 -10.01 -2.30 22.69
C LEU A 242 -9.38 -2.44 24.07
N ARG A 243 -9.12 -1.33 24.77
CA ARG A 243 -8.65 -1.33 26.16
C ARG A 243 -9.62 -2.04 27.10
N GLY A 244 -10.91 -1.86 26.90
CA GLY A 244 -11.98 -2.55 27.64
C GLY A 244 -11.99 -4.07 27.47
N HIS A 245 -11.43 -4.59 26.37
CA HIS A 245 -11.22 -6.02 26.15
C HIS A 245 -9.87 -6.54 26.71
N GLY A 246 -9.12 -5.69 27.42
CA GLY A 246 -7.89 -6.07 28.10
C GLY A 246 -6.61 -5.87 27.29
N PHE A 247 -6.70 -5.35 26.06
CA PHE A 247 -5.51 -5.05 25.24
C PHE A 247 -4.83 -3.76 25.71
N GLY A 248 -3.51 -3.78 25.83
CA GLY A 248 -2.69 -2.58 25.91
C GLY A 248 -2.58 -1.92 24.53
N LEU A 249 -2.53 -0.59 24.49
CA LEU A 249 -2.33 0.17 23.25
C LEU A 249 -1.28 1.26 23.45
N ARG A 250 -0.29 1.31 22.57
CA ARG A 250 0.60 2.48 22.37
C ARG A 250 0.15 3.20 21.10
N LEU A 251 -0.24 4.46 21.26
CA LEU A 251 -0.68 5.35 20.18
C LEU A 251 0.48 6.31 19.95
N VAL A 252 1.21 6.18 18.85
CA VAL A 252 2.48 6.89 18.66
C VAL A 252 2.54 7.62 17.32
N ASP A 253 3.16 8.79 17.34
CA ASP A 253 3.43 9.59 16.15
C ASP A 253 4.66 9.01 15.43
N ALA A 254 4.46 8.51 14.22
CA ALA A 254 5.51 7.91 13.39
C ALA A 254 6.08 8.91 12.36
N SER A 255 5.81 10.21 12.51
CA SER A 255 6.25 11.21 11.54
C SER A 255 7.76 11.45 11.52
N LEU A 256 8.51 10.88 12.47
CA LEU A 256 9.95 11.09 12.65
C LEU A 256 10.30 12.58 12.76
N GLY A 257 9.63 13.26 13.71
CA GLY A 257 9.81 14.68 13.96
C GLY A 257 9.04 15.59 12.99
N GLY A 258 7.87 15.16 12.53
CA GLY A 258 7.01 15.94 11.63
C GLY A 258 7.42 15.89 10.16
N LYS A 259 8.22 14.90 9.77
CA LYS A 259 8.76 14.76 8.40
C LYS A 259 7.84 13.98 7.47
N TYR A 260 7.18 12.94 7.98
CA TYR A 260 6.31 12.06 7.19
C TYR A 260 4.89 12.00 7.76
N PRO A 261 3.85 11.82 6.94
CA PRO A 261 2.45 11.82 7.37
C PRO A 261 1.99 10.45 7.91
N VAL A 262 2.70 9.90 8.90
CA VAL A 262 2.53 8.50 9.36
C VAL A 262 2.20 8.42 10.85
N ILE A 263 1.26 7.54 11.19
CA ILE A 263 0.87 7.14 12.55
C ILE A 263 1.21 5.66 12.75
N CYS A 264 1.54 5.28 13.99
CA CYS A 264 1.61 3.88 14.39
C CYS A 264 0.74 3.64 15.64
N VAL A 265 0.01 2.53 15.62
CA VAL A 265 -0.74 2.01 16.78
C VAL A 265 -0.26 0.61 17.05
N THR A 266 0.26 0.38 18.24
CA THR A 266 0.73 -0.93 18.68
C THR A 266 -0.24 -1.52 19.69
N LEU A 267 -0.76 -2.69 19.37
CA LEU A 267 -1.50 -3.54 20.29
C LEU A 267 -0.53 -4.42 21.07
N ILE A 268 -0.77 -4.52 22.38
CA ILE A 268 -0.01 -5.33 23.32
C ILE A 268 -1.01 -6.26 23.99
N ASP A 269 -0.85 -7.56 23.82
CA ASP A 269 -1.68 -8.56 24.47
C ASP A 269 -1.04 -9.01 25.80
N PRO A 270 -1.62 -8.65 26.97
CA PRO A 270 -1.07 -9.07 28.26
C PRO A 270 -1.17 -10.59 28.50
N GLN A 271 -2.00 -11.32 27.74
CA GLN A 271 -2.18 -12.76 27.91
C GLN A 271 -1.03 -13.55 27.28
N SER A 272 -0.73 -13.29 26.01
CA SER A 272 0.37 -13.94 25.28
C SER A 272 1.72 -13.24 25.45
N GLY A 273 1.72 -11.96 25.83
CA GLY A 273 2.88 -11.07 25.72
C GLY A 273 3.13 -10.60 24.28
N GLY A 274 2.28 -10.99 23.34
CA GLY A 274 2.38 -10.67 21.92
C GLY A 274 2.15 -9.19 21.62
N VAL A 275 2.80 -8.72 20.55
CA VAL A 275 2.67 -7.34 20.08
C VAL A 275 2.36 -7.28 18.58
N PHE A 276 1.54 -6.31 18.20
CA PHE A 276 1.19 -6.06 16.81
C PHE A 276 1.23 -4.56 16.53
N ALA A 277 2.16 -4.12 15.69
CA ALA A 277 2.27 -2.74 15.25
C ALA A 277 1.57 -2.53 13.89
N SER A 278 0.49 -1.75 13.89
CA SER A 278 -0.15 -1.25 12.69
C SER A 278 0.36 0.15 12.36
N PHE A 279 0.48 0.45 11.07
CA PHE A 279 0.90 1.75 10.54
C PHE A 279 -0.14 2.26 9.57
N GLY A 280 -0.33 3.58 9.54
CA GLY A 280 -1.27 4.23 8.63
C GLY A 280 -0.77 5.60 8.23
N ALA A 281 -0.93 5.94 6.96
CA ALA A 281 -0.54 7.25 6.45
C ALA A 281 -1.65 7.94 5.68
N HIS A 282 -1.68 9.28 5.81
CA HIS A 282 -2.52 10.20 5.05
C HIS A 282 -2.11 11.65 5.37
N PRO A 283 -2.22 12.64 4.46
CA PRO A 283 -1.87 14.03 4.77
C PRO A 283 -2.63 14.64 5.94
N ASN A 284 -3.84 14.15 6.21
CA ASN A 284 -4.65 14.51 7.37
C ASN A 284 -4.38 13.56 8.54
N PHE A 285 -4.01 14.12 9.70
CA PHE A 285 -3.69 13.38 10.93
C PHE A 285 -4.81 12.44 11.39
N GLU A 286 -6.06 12.91 11.41
CA GLU A 286 -7.22 12.11 11.83
C GLU A 286 -7.43 10.91 10.91
N VAL A 287 -7.34 11.13 9.59
CA VAL A 287 -7.50 10.06 8.60
C VAL A 287 -6.37 9.03 8.71
N ALA A 288 -5.12 9.48 8.91
CA ALA A 288 -3.99 8.56 9.13
C ALA A 288 -4.21 7.72 10.40
N PHE A 289 -4.69 8.36 11.48
CA PHE A 289 -4.96 7.68 12.74
C PHE A 289 -6.13 6.68 12.62
N GLU A 290 -7.23 7.06 11.98
CA GLU A 290 -8.37 6.16 11.71
C GLU A 290 -7.94 4.96 10.85
N ARG A 291 -7.15 5.20 9.79
CA ARG A 291 -6.61 4.14 8.92
C ARG A 291 -5.76 3.15 9.71
N THR A 292 -4.93 3.64 10.63
CA THR A 292 -4.08 2.81 11.47
C THR A 292 -4.92 1.92 12.40
N VAL A 293 -5.95 2.48 13.06
CA VAL A 293 -6.81 1.70 13.97
C VAL A 293 -7.70 0.71 13.22
N THR A 294 -8.24 1.09 12.06
CA THR A 294 -9.07 0.19 11.25
C THR A 294 -8.27 -0.93 10.59
N GLU A 295 -7.00 -0.69 10.26
CA GLU A 295 -6.07 -1.72 9.76
C GLU A 295 -5.72 -2.76 10.81
N LEU A 296 -5.49 -2.34 12.05
CA LEU A 296 -5.23 -3.22 13.19
C LEU A 296 -6.31 -4.31 13.36
N LEU A 297 -7.54 -4.06 12.87
CA LEU A 297 -8.69 -4.95 13.02
C LEU A 297 -9.25 -5.46 11.68
N GLN A 298 -8.56 -5.23 10.56
CA GLN A 298 -9.03 -5.70 9.26
C GLN A 298 -8.97 -7.23 9.21
N GLY A 299 -10.13 -7.87 8.96
CA GLY A 299 -10.22 -9.33 8.84
C GLY A 299 -10.05 -10.11 10.16
N ARG A 300 -9.84 -9.43 11.28
CA ARG A 300 -9.55 -10.03 12.59
C ARG A 300 -10.72 -9.84 13.57
N ALA A 301 -11.19 -10.93 14.15
CA ALA A 301 -11.97 -10.89 15.38
C ALA A 301 -11.03 -10.62 16.57
N LEU A 302 -11.59 -10.29 17.74
CA LEU A 302 -10.78 -10.02 18.93
C LEU A 302 -9.94 -11.24 19.34
N ASP A 303 -10.48 -12.45 19.21
CA ASP A 303 -9.77 -13.69 19.52
C ASP A 303 -8.55 -13.93 18.61
N ASP A 304 -8.56 -13.38 17.39
CA ASP A 304 -7.45 -13.50 16.44
C ASP A 304 -6.24 -12.63 16.84
N LEU A 305 -6.39 -11.72 17.83
CA LEU A 305 -5.35 -10.79 18.27
C LEU A 305 -4.37 -11.38 19.29
N HIS A 306 -4.57 -12.64 19.71
CA HIS A 306 -3.70 -13.36 20.64
C HIS A 306 -2.58 -14.17 19.95
N ALA A 307 -2.47 -14.07 18.62
CA ALA A 307 -1.59 -14.92 17.80
C ALA A 307 -0.20 -14.32 17.50
N PHE A 308 0.12 -13.14 18.04
CA PHE A 308 1.36 -12.42 17.71
C PHE A 308 2.52 -12.75 18.65
N HIS A 309 3.74 -12.54 18.17
CA HIS A 309 4.96 -12.82 18.92
C HIS A 309 5.28 -11.72 19.94
N PRO A 310 5.92 -12.07 21.08
CA PRO A 310 6.46 -11.07 22.00
C PRO A 310 7.65 -10.33 21.35
N PRO A 311 7.98 -9.11 21.84
CA PRO A 311 9.17 -8.40 21.35
C PRO A 311 10.45 -9.17 21.66
N THR A 312 11.49 -8.97 20.84
CA THR A 312 12.81 -9.60 20.97
C THR A 312 13.91 -8.58 21.27
N THR A 313 15.04 -9.06 21.78
CA THR A 313 16.29 -8.29 21.92
C THR A 313 17.26 -8.52 20.76
N ASP A 314 16.91 -9.43 19.84
CA ASP A 314 17.71 -9.75 18.67
C ASP A 314 17.45 -8.72 17.55
N GLN A 315 18.34 -7.73 17.45
CA GLN A 315 18.21 -6.67 16.45
C GLN A 315 18.50 -7.18 15.04
N GLU A 316 19.34 -8.20 14.87
CA GLU A 316 19.64 -8.78 13.55
C GLU A 316 18.37 -9.39 12.97
N LEU A 317 17.65 -10.20 13.76
CA LEU A 317 16.36 -10.77 13.38
C LEU A 317 15.31 -9.69 13.04
N VAL A 318 15.27 -8.59 13.80
CA VAL A 318 14.30 -7.51 13.57
C VAL A 318 14.59 -6.74 12.29
N SER A 319 15.86 -6.50 12.00
CA SER A 319 16.31 -5.76 10.81
C SER A 319 16.43 -6.62 9.54
N ASP A 320 16.29 -7.94 9.65
CA ASP A 320 16.37 -8.85 8.52
C ASP A 320 15.31 -8.52 7.46
N PRO A 321 15.66 -8.44 6.16
CA PRO A 321 14.70 -8.19 5.09
C PRO A 321 13.50 -9.15 5.11
N GLN A 322 13.70 -10.43 5.44
CA GLN A 322 12.61 -11.41 5.54
C GLN A 322 11.64 -11.06 6.67
N ASN A 323 12.13 -10.47 7.76
CA ASN A 323 11.26 -9.99 8.83
C ASN A 323 10.41 -8.79 8.38
N LEU A 324 11.00 -7.87 7.61
CA LEU A 324 10.27 -6.74 7.02
C LEU A 324 9.23 -7.21 6.00
N GLU A 325 9.55 -8.24 5.21
CA GLU A 325 8.61 -8.92 4.30
C GLU A 325 7.44 -9.58 5.07
N LEU A 326 7.71 -10.27 6.18
CA LEU A 326 6.64 -10.79 7.06
C LEU A 326 5.75 -9.65 7.59
N HIS A 327 6.37 -8.53 7.96
CA HIS A 327 5.62 -7.33 8.34
C HIS A 327 4.75 -6.77 7.20
N PHE A 328 5.19 -6.88 5.94
CA PHE A 328 4.40 -6.50 4.78
C PHE A 328 3.24 -7.47 4.51
N ILE A 329 3.47 -8.78 4.63
CA ILE A 329 2.51 -9.83 4.27
C ILE A 329 1.32 -9.88 5.26
N ASP A 330 1.61 -9.95 6.56
CA ASP A 330 0.56 -10.16 7.57
C ASP A 330 0.83 -9.48 8.93
N SER A 331 1.91 -8.71 9.03
CA SER A 331 2.34 -8.01 10.25
C SER A 331 2.68 -8.93 11.42
N SER A 332 3.04 -10.18 11.16
CA SER A 332 3.48 -11.15 12.18
C SER A 332 4.98 -11.11 12.48
N GLY A 333 5.74 -10.22 11.84
CA GLY A 333 7.18 -10.08 12.07
C GLY A 333 7.52 -9.66 13.51
N TRP A 334 8.80 -9.84 13.85
CA TRP A 334 9.37 -9.49 15.14
C TRP A 334 9.54 -7.98 15.30
N LEU A 335 9.32 -7.49 16.53
CA LEU A 335 9.60 -6.12 16.96
C LEU A 335 10.67 -6.13 18.05
N SER A 336 11.54 -5.12 18.04
CA SER A 336 12.56 -4.95 19.08
C SER A 336 11.96 -4.39 20.37
N TRP A 337 12.50 -4.76 21.54
CA TRP A 337 12.19 -4.08 22.80
C TRP A 337 12.53 -2.58 22.78
N ASP A 338 13.48 -2.18 21.93
CA ASP A 338 13.88 -0.78 21.76
C ASP A 338 12.74 0.12 21.26
N PHE A 339 11.85 -0.43 20.43
CA PHE A 339 10.63 0.24 19.99
C PHE A 339 9.73 0.68 21.17
N PHE A 340 9.83 -0.02 22.32
CA PHE A 340 9.00 0.17 23.51
C PHE A 340 9.61 1.05 24.60
N ARG A 341 10.79 1.66 24.38
CA ARG A 341 11.39 2.57 25.36
C ARG A 341 10.47 3.73 25.73
N ASP A 342 10.62 4.20 26.97
CA ASP A 342 9.88 5.36 27.50
C ASP A 342 10.38 6.69 26.92
N THR A 343 11.67 6.79 26.62
CA THR A 343 12.26 7.99 26.00
C THR A 343 12.20 7.84 24.47
N PRO A 344 11.43 8.68 23.77
CA PRO A 344 11.36 8.62 22.31
C PRO A 344 12.58 9.26 21.66
N ASP A 345 12.95 8.76 20.48
CA ASP A 345 14.07 9.28 19.69
C ASP A 345 13.72 10.58 18.95
N TYR A 346 12.41 10.88 18.84
CA TYR A 346 11.86 12.08 18.22
C TYR A 346 10.85 12.76 19.14
N PRO A 347 10.69 14.09 19.09
CA PRO A 347 9.59 14.78 19.75
C PRO A 347 8.26 14.49 19.04
N PHE A 348 7.17 14.46 19.80
CA PHE A 348 5.82 14.42 19.23
C PHE A 348 5.56 15.68 18.40
N VAL A 349 4.96 15.51 17.23
CA VAL A 349 4.45 16.60 16.39
C VAL A 349 2.98 16.33 16.04
N HIS A 350 2.08 17.23 16.41
CA HIS A 350 0.70 17.21 15.91
C HIS A 350 0.66 17.82 14.50
N TRP A 351 1.18 17.05 13.53
CA TRP A 351 1.39 17.50 12.16
C TRP A 351 0.08 17.62 11.37
N ASP A 352 0.12 18.39 10.29
CA ASP A 352 -0.95 18.49 9.30
C ASP A 352 -0.34 18.79 7.92
N PHE A 353 -0.45 17.83 7.00
CA PHE A 353 0.01 17.97 5.61
C PHE A 353 -1.15 18.25 4.64
N THR A 354 -2.36 18.51 5.13
CA THR A 354 -3.51 18.80 4.26
C THR A 354 -3.28 20.05 3.40
N ALA A 355 -3.86 20.01 2.21
CA ALA A 355 -3.87 21.11 1.27
C ALA A 355 -5.30 21.42 0.84
N GLU A 356 -5.50 22.45 0.03
CA GLU A 356 -6.82 22.88 -0.44
C GLU A 356 -7.59 21.79 -1.20
N ASN A 357 -6.89 20.84 -1.83
CA ASN A 357 -7.45 19.70 -2.55
C ASN A 357 -6.40 18.59 -2.69
N ASN A 358 -6.82 17.45 -3.25
CA ASN A 358 -5.95 16.30 -3.47
C ASN A 358 -4.80 16.56 -4.46
N GLU A 359 -4.94 17.46 -5.43
CA GLU A 359 -3.85 17.78 -6.36
C GLU A 359 -2.70 18.50 -5.65
N ALA A 360 -3.04 19.54 -4.87
CA ALA A 360 -2.07 20.24 -4.03
C ALA A 360 -1.50 19.32 -2.93
N GLY A 361 -2.32 18.40 -2.40
CA GLY A 361 -1.89 17.36 -1.47
C GLY A 361 -0.85 16.42 -2.07
N PHE A 362 -1.13 15.86 -3.26
CA PHE A 362 -0.18 15.03 -4.00
C PHE A 362 1.12 15.76 -4.29
N LYS A 363 1.05 17.04 -4.72
CA LYS A 363 2.24 17.86 -4.95
C LYS A 363 3.07 17.99 -3.67
N ARG A 364 2.46 18.30 -2.53
CA ARG A 364 3.17 18.43 -1.24
C ARG A 364 3.86 17.13 -0.85
N LEU A 365 3.20 15.99 -1.05
CA LEU A 365 3.79 14.68 -0.81
C LEU A 365 4.99 14.41 -1.75
N CYS A 366 4.90 14.78 -3.03
CA CYS A 366 6.02 14.70 -3.96
C CYS A 366 7.19 15.60 -3.52
N ASP A 367 6.91 16.81 -3.02
CA ASP A 367 7.94 17.72 -2.53
C ASP A 367 8.73 17.11 -1.34
N ILE A 368 8.06 16.32 -0.47
CA ILE A 368 8.73 15.55 0.59
C ILE A 368 9.67 14.48 0.00
N VAL A 369 9.20 13.71 -1.00
CA VAL A 369 10.04 12.69 -1.67
C VAL A 369 11.26 13.32 -2.34
N HIS A 370 11.08 14.44 -3.05
CA HIS A 370 12.18 15.14 -3.71
C HIS A 370 13.17 15.73 -2.70
N ALA A 371 12.71 16.19 -1.53
CA ALA A 371 13.59 16.67 -0.47
C ALA A 371 14.47 15.55 0.12
N GLU A 372 14.02 14.29 0.05
CA GLU A 372 14.82 13.11 0.38
C GLU A 372 15.79 12.68 -0.72
N GLY A 373 15.73 13.30 -1.90
CA GLY A 373 16.60 13.00 -3.05
C GLY A 373 16.10 11.88 -3.96
N TYR A 374 14.84 11.44 -3.79
CA TYR A 374 14.22 10.42 -4.65
C TYR A 374 13.27 11.03 -5.68
N ASP A 375 12.87 10.24 -6.68
CA ASP A 375 11.91 10.61 -7.71
C ASP A 375 10.62 9.79 -7.59
N VAL A 376 9.49 10.40 -7.97
CA VAL A 376 8.18 9.73 -8.02
C VAL A 376 7.86 9.34 -9.46
N TYR A 377 7.45 8.08 -9.66
CA TYR A 377 7.08 7.50 -10.94
C TYR A 377 5.65 6.98 -10.88
N VAL A 378 4.81 7.34 -11.85
CA VAL A 378 3.38 6.95 -11.85
C VAL A 378 2.97 6.29 -13.16
N ALA A 379 2.31 5.14 -13.07
CA ALA A 379 1.61 4.49 -14.17
C ALA A 379 0.10 4.59 -13.95
N ASP A 380 -0.61 5.27 -14.86
CA ASP A 380 -2.08 5.43 -14.81
C ASP A 380 -2.79 4.32 -15.58
N TYR A 381 -3.88 3.77 -15.03
CA TYR A 381 -4.66 2.67 -15.60
C TYR A 381 -6.14 3.06 -15.82
N PRO A 382 -6.47 3.83 -16.88
CA PRO A 382 -7.85 4.27 -17.13
C PRO A 382 -8.73 3.21 -17.82
N HIS A 383 -8.16 2.08 -18.24
CA HIS A 383 -8.76 1.21 -19.26
C HIS A 383 -9.99 0.41 -18.80
N ILE A 384 -10.21 0.26 -17.49
CA ILE A 384 -11.41 -0.40 -16.95
C ILE A 384 -12.57 0.56 -16.65
N GLY A 385 -12.47 1.84 -17.04
CA GLY A 385 -13.51 2.86 -16.82
C GLY A 385 -13.58 3.42 -15.40
N LEU A 386 -12.64 3.03 -14.54
CA LEU A 386 -12.39 3.56 -13.20
C LEU A 386 -10.91 3.93 -13.13
N TYR A 387 -10.59 4.99 -12.38
CA TYR A 387 -9.21 5.42 -12.26
C TYR A 387 -8.48 4.57 -11.20
N ALA A 388 -7.38 3.98 -11.64
CA ALA A 388 -6.35 3.38 -10.79
C ALA A 388 -4.97 3.84 -11.26
N CYS A 389 -3.98 3.76 -10.39
CA CYS A 389 -2.59 3.97 -10.75
C CYS A 389 -1.65 3.13 -9.87
N ARG A 390 -0.40 3.05 -10.27
CA ARG A 390 0.70 2.54 -9.45
C ARG A 390 1.78 3.60 -9.30
N ILE A 391 2.26 3.78 -8.08
CA ILE A 391 3.32 4.72 -7.74
C ILE A 391 4.57 3.95 -7.31
N LEU A 392 5.69 4.26 -7.93
CA LEU A 392 7.01 3.77 -7.55
C LEU A 392 7.88 4.95 -7.10
N VAL A 393 8.63 4.75 -6.03
CA VAL A 393 9.67 5.64 -5.52
C VAL A 393 10.88 4.77 -5.20
N PRO A 394 11.75 4.48 -6.19
CA PRO A 394 12.90 3.63 -5.97
C PRO A 394 13.82 4.17 -4.87
N GLY A 395 14.11 3.34 -3.88
CA GLY A 395 14.77 3.69 -2.61
C GLY A 395 13.80 3.94 -1.44
N MET A 396 12.48 3.91 -1.67
CA MET A 396 11.46 4.09 -0.63
C MET A 396 10.31 3.09 -0.72
N SER A 397 9.87 2.71 -1.93
CA SER A 397 8.65 1.93 -2.14
C SER A 397 8.88 0.44 -2.39
N GLU A 398 10.13 0.00 -2.48
CA GLU A 398 10.49 -1.43 -2.45
C GLU A 398 9.95 -2.11 -1.17
#